data_AF-A0A1U7AGJ3-F1
#
_entry.id   AF-A0A1U7AGJ3-F1
#
_cell.length_a   1.000
_cell.length_b   1.000
_cell.length_c   1.000
_cell.angle_alpha   90.00
_cell.angle_beta   90.00
_cell.angle_gamma   90.00
#
_symmetry.space_group_name_H-M   'P 1'
#
loop_
_entity.id
_entity.type
_entity.pdbx_description
1 polymer ?
#
loop_
_entity_poly.entity_id
_entity_poly.type
_entity_poly.pdbx_seq_one_letter_code
_entity_poly.pdbx_strand_id
1 'polypeptide(L)' 'KIANGALVDLPTPSNISALWNFGSLLGLCLITQILTGLFLAMHYTSDIS' A
#
# COMPACT_ATOMS: atom_id res chain seq x y z
N LYS A 1 14.87 -14.83 2.76
CA LYS A 1 14.39 -15.76 1.70
C LYS A 1 13.01 -15.38 1.17
N ILE A 2 12.00 -15.22 2.04
CA ILE A 2 10.61 -14.94 1.64
C ILE A 2 10.46 -13.59 0.92
N ALA A 3 10.97 -12.49 1.48
CA ALA A 3 10.88 -11.18 0.83
C ALA A 3 11.63 -11.12 -0.51
N ASN A 4 12.79 -11.79 -0.59
CA ASN A 4 13.59 -11.81 -1.82
C ASN A 4 12.84 -12.50 -2.96
N GLY A 5 12.29 -13.70 -2.72
CA GLY A 5 11.52 -14.44 -3.72
C GLY A 5 10.17 -13.82 -4.09
N ALA A 6 9.61 -12.95 -3.24
CA ALA A 6 8.31 -12.32 -3.48
C ALA A 6 8.41 -10.93 -4.15
N LEU A 7 9.52 -10.21 -3.95
CA LEU A 7 9.68 -8.82 -4.39
C LEU A 7 10.80 -8.60 -5.40
N VAL A 8 11.87 -9.41 -5.34
CA VAL A 8 13.09 -9.20 -6.15
C VAL A 8 13.24 -10.30 -7.19
N ASP A 9 13.18 -11.55 -6.75
CA ASP A 9 13.44 -12.73 -7.59
C ASP A 9 12.13 -13.35 -8.13
N LEU A 10 11.08 -12.54 -8.31
CA LEU A 10 9.81 -13.01 -8.82
C LEU A 10 9.84 -13.05 -10.37
N PRO A 11 9.65 -14.22 -11.01
CA PRO A 11 9.55 -14.28 -12.46
C PRO A 11 8.23 -13.67 -12.93
N THR A 12 8.28 -12.48 -13.55
CA THR A 12 7.12 -11.81 -14.15
C THR A 12 7.17 -11.87 -15.68
N PRO A 13 6.04 -12.06 -16.36
CA PRO A 13 6.00 -12.06 -17.83
C PRO A 13 6.43 -10.70 -18.39
N SER A 14 7.17 -10.70 -19.50
CA SER A 14 7.72 -9.48 -20.12
C SER A 14 6.68 -8.54 -20.71
N ASN A 15 5.47 -9.03 -21.02
CA ASN A 15 4.37 -8.26 -21.58
C ASN A 15 3.27 -7.98 -20.53
N ILE A 16 3.62 -7.32 -19.43
CA ILE A 16 2.65 -6.94 -18.39
C ILE A 16 1.90 -5.67 -18.79
N SER A 17 0.57 -5.68 -18.65
CA SER A 17 -0.26 -4.52 -18.95
C SER A 17 -0.18 -3.47 -17.84
N ALA A 18 -0.52 -2.22 -18.15
CA ALA A 18 -0.55 -1.14 -17.16
C ALA A 18 -1.47 -1.45 -15.96
N LEU A 19 -2.50 -2.28 -16.13
CA LEU A 19 -3.43 -2.69 -15.08
C LEU A 19 -2.74 -3.42 -13.91
N TRP A 20 -1.60 -4.09 -14.16
CA TRP A 20 -0.84 -4.75 -13.10
C TRP A 20 -0.19 -3.76 -12.11
N ASN A 21 -0.05 -2.47 -12.46
CA ASN A 21 0.45 -1.44 -11.55
C ASN A 21 -0.55 -1.09 -10.44
N PHE A 22 -1.85 -1.39 -10.60
CA PHE A 22 -2.84 -1.06 -9.58
C PHE A 22 -2.59 -1.78 -8.26
N GLY A 23 -2.00 -2.99 -8.29
CA GLY A 23 -1.65 -3.71 -7.07
C GLY A 23 -0.67 -2.94 -6.18
N SER A 24 0.44 -2.45 -6.74
CA SER A 24 1.42 -1.66 -5.99
C SER A 24 0.87 -0.29 -5.59
N LEU A 25 0.04 0.32 -6.44
CA LEU A 25 -0.62 1.59 -6.15
C LEU A 25 -1.57 1.50 -4.96
N LEU A 26 -2.34 0.40 -4.85
CA LEU A 26 -3.20 0.12 -3.70
C LEU A 26 -2.40 -0.11 -2.42
N GLY A 27 -1.28 -0.83 -2.51
CA GLY A 27 -0.38 -1.02 -1.37
C GLY A 27 0.20 0.31 -0.86
N LEU A 28 0.64 1.18 -1.77
CA LEU A 28 1.08 2.53 -1.43
C LEU A 28 -0.05 3.36 -0.81
N CYS A 29 -1.24 3.33 -1.41
CA CYS A 29 -2.42 4.03 -0.91
C CYS A 29 -2.78 3.60 0.51
N LEU A 30 -2.71 2.30 0.81
CA LEU A 30 -2.97 1.79 2.15
C LEU A 30 -1.94 2.32 3.17
N ILE A 31 -0.66 2.30 2.83
CA ILE A 31 0.41 2.82 3.72
C ILE A 31 0.18 4.32 3.97
N THR A 32 -0.09 5.09 2.93
CA THR A 32 -0.32 6.54 3.08
C THR A 32 -1.58 6.81 3.90
N GLN A 33 -2.69 6.10 3.67
CA GLN A 33 -3.93 6.22 4.44
C GLN A 33 -3.76 5.88 5.92
N ILE A 34 -2.99 4.84 6.25
CA ILE A 34 -2.72 4.48 7.65
C ILE A 34 -1.90 5.57 8.34
N LEU A 35 -0.85 6.06 7.69
CA LEU A 35 0.01 7.11 8.24
C LEU A 35 -0.78 8.40 8.44
N THR A 36 -1.47 8.89 7.42
CA THR A 36 -2.29 10.11 7.53
C THR A 36 -3.42 9.92 8.54
N GLY A 37 -4.13 8.80 8.51
CA GLY A 37 -5.17 8.45 9.46
C GLY A 37 -4.69 8.46 10.91
N LEU A 38 -3.47 7.95 11.16
CA LEU A 38 -2.85 8.00 12.49
C LEU A 38 -2.56 9.45 12.94
N PHE A 39 -2.03 10.29 12.05
CA PHE A 39 -1.82 11.71 12.34
C PHE A 39 -3.12 12.45 12.60
N LEU A 40 -4.17 12.16 11.83
CA LEU A 40 -5.50 12.72 12.03
C LEU A 40 -6.08 12.26 13.37
N ALA A 41 -5.99 10.98 13.71
CA ALA A 41 -6.47 10.43 14.98
C ALA A 41 -5.81 11.07 16.21
N MET A 42 -4.54 11.47 16.13
CA MET A 42 -3.88 12.20 17.22
C MET A 42 -4.45 13.59 17.50
N HIS A 43 -5.07 14.22 16.50
CA HIS A 43 -5.67 15.56 16.62
C HIS A 43 -7.21 15.53 16.63
N TYR A 44 -7.80 14.38 16.35
CA TYR A 44 -9.25 14.21 16.26
C TYR A 44 -9.82 13.75 17.60
N THR A 45 -10.69 14.58 18.19
CA THR A 45 -11.54 14.20 19.32
C THR A 45 -12.92 13.83 18.78
N SER A 46 -13.34 12.58 19.00
CA SER A 46 -14.64 12.05 18.58
C SER A 46 -15.73 12.34 19.62
N ASP A 47 -16.05 13.61 19.83
CA ASP A 47 -17.21 13.98 20.65
C ASP A 47 -18.48 13.94 19.79
N ILE A 48 -19.49 13.22 20.28
CA ILE A 48 -20.78 13.02 19.61
C ILE A 48 -21.90 13.41 20.57
N SER A 49 -21.87 14.64 21.07
CA SER A 49 -22.90 15.12 21.99
C SER A 49 -24.27 15.32 21.33
#